data_AF-A0A6N9Q1S8-F1
#
_entry.id   AF-A0A6N9Q1S8-F1
#
_cell.length_a   1.000
_cell.length_b   1.000
_cell.length_c   1.000
_cell.angle_alpha   90.00
_cell.angle_beta   90.00
_cell.angle_gamma   90.00
#
_symmetry.space_group_name_H-M   'P 1'
#
loop_
_entity.id
_entity.type
_entity.pdbx_description
1 polymer ?
#
loop_
_entity_poly.entity_id
_entity_poly.type
_entity_poly.pdbx_seq_one_letter_code
_entity_poly.pdbx_strand_id
1 'polypeptide(L)'
;MPDEEKTRVTVNIYGTQYKMKGSPDMTPEYIKEIASYVDGKMRTIASEQTNLDLNRLSVLSALYISNEYFQIKDIQQENEILNVRKQQLESETELYKKQNQEKIEKEDLLLEEISQLKKYQQKLEEDLKDAWQQKEQAKDKSDQLEEKYSKLQDAFNKLKSEYNEWIELAEKELKI
;
A
#
# COMPACT_ATOMS: atom_id res chain seq x y z
N MET A 1 39.40 34.17 -40.54
CA MET A 1 38.66 35.02 -39.59
C MET A 1 37.31 35.34 -40.20
N PRO A 2 36.20 35.05 -39.51
CA PRO A 2 34.97 35.78 -39.70
C PRO A 2 34.63 36.53 -38.41
N ASP A 3 34.40 37.84 -38.52
CA ASP A 3 33.65 38.59 -37.51
C ASP A 3 32.27 37.92 -37.40
N GLU A 4 32.04 37.15 -36.33
CA GLU A 4 30.70 36.71 -35.93
C GLU A 4 29.76 37.93 -36.00
N GLU A 5 28.59 37.76 -36.62
CA GLU A 5 27.58 38.80 -36.82
C GLU A 5 27.12 39.40 -35.48
N LYS A 6 27.90 40.33 -34.95
CA LYS A 6 27.59 41.09 -33.75
C LYS A 6 26.51 42.09 -34.11
N THR A 7 25.26 41.72 -33.84
CA THR A 7 24.09 42.59 -33.97
C THR A 7 24.33 43.89 -33.19
N ARG A 8 24.24 45.04 -33.87
CA ARG A 8 24.33 46.37 -33.25
C ARG A 8 22.94 46.95 -33.12
N VAL A 9 22.56 47.35 -31.90
CA VAL A 9 21.23 47.88 -31.59
C VAL A 9 21.38 49.20 -30.89
N THR A 10 20.57 50.19 -31.28
CA THR A 10 20.53 51.48 -30.61
C THR A 10 19.27 51.53 -29.75
N VAL A 11 19.44 51.83 -28.46
CA VAL A 11 18.36 51.90 -27.46
C VAL A 11 18.39 53.25 -26.75
N ASN A 12 17.27 53.67 -26.18
CA ASN A 12 17.15 54.89 -25.39
C ASN A 12 16.82 54.52 -23.95
N ILE A 13 17.65 54.93 -23.00
CA ILE A 13 17.48 54.67 -21.57
C ILE A 13 17.58 56.01 -20.84
N TYR A 14 16.50 56.39 -20.17
CA TYR A 14 16.35 57.61 -19.40
C TYR A 14 16.74 58.88 -20.20
N GLY A 15 16.31 58.94 -21.47
CA GLY A 15 16.59 60.06 -22.36
C GLY A 15 17.99 60.08 -22.99
N THR A 16 18.84 59.10 -22.69
CA THR A 16 20.17 58.95 -23.29
C THR A 16 20.19 57.79 -24.28
N GLN A 17 20.71 58.04 -25.48
CA GLN A 17 20.81 57.03 -26.53
C GLN A 17 22.13 56.25 -26.40
N TYR A 18 22.04 54.92 -26.33
CA TYR A 18 23.16 53.99 -26.23
C TYR A 18 23.22 53.08 -27.45
N LYS A 19 24.42 52.90 -28.03
CA LYS A 19 24.69 51.91 -29.08
C LYS A 19 25.27 50.64 -28.45
N MET A 20 24.46 49.60 -28.36
CA MET A 20 24.79 48.32 -27.75
C MET A 20 25.22 47.31 -28.83
N LYS A 21 26.20 46.46 -28.48
CA LYS A 21 26.56 45.28 -29.26
C LYS A 21 25.93 44.07 -28.56
N GLY A 22 25.10 43.31 -29.27
CA GLY A 22 24.60 42.03 -28.78
C GLY A 22 25.71 40.99 -28.72
N SER A 23 25.67 40.13 -27.70
CA SER A 23 26.34 38.84 -27.76
C SER A 23 25.57 37.88 -28.69
N PRO A 24 26.17 36.77 -29.13
CA PRO A 24 25.49 35.80 -30.00
C PRO A 24 24.14 35.30 -29.45
N ASP A 25 24.01 35.27 -28.13
CA ASP A 25 22.82 34.77 -27.41
C ASP A 25 21.75 35.86 -27.19
N MET A 26 22.05 37.12 -27.49
CA MET A 26 21.15 38.25 -27.27
C MET A 26 20.58 38.77 -28.59
N THR A 27 19.30 38.47 -28.82
CA THR A 27 18.58 38.99 -29.99
C THR A 27 18.37 40.51 -29.88
N PRO A 28 18.25 41.22 -31.02
CA PRO A 28 17.97 42.65 -30.99
C PRO A 28 16.69 43.02 -30.22
N GLU A 29 15.67 42.17 -30.28
CA GLU A 29 14.41 42.30 -29.55
C GLU A 29 14.64 42.20 -28.03
N TYR A 30 15.41 41.19 -27.60
CA TYR A 30 15.74 41.00 -26.19
C TYR A 30 16.54 42.17 -25.60
N ILE A 31 17.48 42.74 -26.38
CA ILE A 31 18.23 43.94 -25.97
C ILE A 31 17.31 45.15 -25.78
N LYS A 32 16.32 45.33 -26.66
CA LYS A 32 15.33 46.41 -26.54
C LYS A 32 14.44 46.19 -25.32
N GLU A 33 14.05 44.95 -25.03
CA GLU A 33 13.24 44.60 -23.86
C GLU A 33 13.99 44.90 -22.56
N ILE A 34 15.26 44.48 -22.43
CA ILE A 34 16.11 44.82 -21.28
C ILE A 34 16.25 46.34 -21.14
N ALA A 35 16.50 47.06 -22.24
CA ALA A 35 16.61 48.51 -22.20
C ALA A 35 15.32 49.19 -21.73
N SER A 36 14.15 48.69 -22.17
CA SER A 36 12.84 49.15 -21.71
C SER A 36 12.62 48.85 -20.22
N TYR A 37 13.07 47.69 -19.73
CA TYR A 37 12.98 47.33 -18.32
C TYR A 37 13.83 48.27 -17.46
N VAL A 38 15.08 48.51 -17.85
CA VAL A 38 16.00 49.42 -17.15
C VAL A 38 15.46 50.85 -17.16
N ASP A 39 14.98 51.35 -18.30
CA ASP A 39 14.35 52.69 -18.39
C ASP A 39 13.16 52.83 -17.44
N GLY A 40 12.28 51.82 -17.41
CA GLY A 40 11.14 51.77 -16.49
C GLY A 40 11.59 51.82 -15.03
N LYS A 41 12.57 50.99 -14.63
CA LYS A 41 13.12 50.97 -13.27
C LYS A 41 13.76 52.30 -12.87
N MET A 42 14.56 52.90 -13.77
CA MET A 42 15.15 54.21 -13.54
C MET A 42 14.08 55.29 -13.32
N ARG A 43 12.98 55.26 -14.09
CA ARG A 43 11.86 56.21 -13.91
C ARG A 43 11.13 56.00 -12.59
N THR A 44 10.86 54.75 -12.19
CA THR A 44 10.23 54.43 -10.90
C THR A 44 11.07 54.96 -9.74
N ILE A 45 12.37 54.64 -9.73
CA ILE A 45 13.28 55.09 -8.66
C ILE A 45 13.38 56.62 -8.62
N ALA A 46 13.48 57.27 -9.79
CA ALA A 46 13.50 58.73 -9.87
C ALA A 46 12.20 59.38 -9.40
N SER A 47 11.06 58.69 -9.48
CA SER A 47 9.78 59.19 -8.96
C SER A 47 9.66 59.07 -7.43
N GLU A 48 10.33 58.10 -6.83
CA GLU A 48 10.31 57.83 -5.39
C GLU A 48 11.37 58.63 -4.62
N GLN A 49 12.50 58.97 -5.27
CA GLN A 49 13.62 59.68 -4.64
C GLN A 49 13.96 60.96 -5.42
N THR A 50 13.78 62.12 -4.77
CA THR A 50 14.13 63.42 -5.35
C THR A 50 15.62 63.74 -5.18
N ASN A 51 16.22 64.41 -6.19
CA ASN A 51 17.62 64.88 -6.25
C ASN A 51 18.75 63.84 -6.47
N LEU A 52 18.53 62.83 -7.31
CA LEU A 52 19.60 61.97 -7.82
C LEU A 52 20.15 62.50 -9.15
N ASP A 53 21.47 62.59 -9.30
CA ASP A 53 22.10 62.78 -10.61
C ASP A 53 22.03 61.48 -11.43
N LEU A 54 22.18 61.59 -12.75
CA LEU A 54 22.03 60.45 -13.67
C LEU A 54 22.94 59.27 -13.31
N ASN A 55 24.15 59.55 -12.82
CA ASN A 55 25.10 58.52 -12.39
C ASN A 55 24.62 57.77 -11.14
N ARG A 56 24.20 58.48 -10.08
CA ARG A 56 23.67 57.82 -8.87
C ARG A 56 22.38 57.06 -9.18
N LEU A 57 21.50 57.62 -10.01
CA LEU A 57 20.28 56.94 -10.44
C LEU A 57 20.59 55.63 -11.19
N SER A 58 21.57 55.65 -12.09
CA SER A 58 21.98 54.46 -12.86
C SER A 58 22.56 53.37 -11.96
N VAL A 59 23.46 53.74 -11.04
CA VAL A 59 24.06 52.79 -10.07
C VAL A 59 23.00 52.23 -9.12
N LEU A 60 22.09 53.07 -8.64
CA LEU A 60 21.01 52.64 -7.76
C LEU A 60 20.04 51.69 -8.48
N SER A 61 19.71 52.00 -9.73
CA SER A 61 18.88 51.11 -10.57
C SER A 61 19.56 49.77 -10.80
N ALA A 62 20.87 49.76 -11.07
CA ALA A 62 21.64 48.52 -11.17
C ALA A 62 21.62 47.71 -9.86
N LEU A 63 21.71 48.38 -8.70
CA LEU A 63 21.64 47.73 -7.39
C LEU A 63 20.26 47.08 -7.16
N TYR A 64 19.17 47.79 -7.44
CA TYR A 64 17.81 47.24 -7.29
C TYR A 64 17.57 46.05 -8.22
N ILE A 65 17.94 46.17 -9.50
CA ILE A 65 17.79 45.07 -10.46
C ILE A 65 18.65 43.86 -10.05
N SER A 66 19.87 44.10 -9.56
CA SER A 66 20.72 43.02 -9.04
C SER A 66 20.09 42.34 -7.82
N ASN A 67 19.51 43.12 -6.91
CA ASN A 67 18.82 42.59 -5.74
C ASN A 67 17.60 41.74 -6.14
N GLU A 68 16.78 42.19 -7.08
CA GLU A 68 15.66 41.39 -7.62
C GLU A 68 16.15 40.08 -8.23
N TYR A 69 17.24 40.13 -9.00
CA TYR A 69 17.84 38.92 -9.57
C TYR A 69 18.30 37.94 -8.49
N PHE A 70 18.98 38.40 -7.45
CA PHE A 70 19.42 37.53 -6.34
C PHE A 70 18.22 36.95 -5.58
N GLN A 71 17.19 37.74 -5.31
CA GLN A 71 15.97 37.25 -4.66
C GLN A 71 15.27 36.16 -5.47
N ILE A 72 15.14 36.36 -6.79
CA ILE A 72 14.55 35.35 -7.68
C ILE A 72 15.41 34.08 -7.69
N LYS A 73 16.73 34.23 -7.73
CA LYS A 73 17.66 33.11 -7.71
C LYS A 73 17.55 32.29 -6.41
N ASP A 74 17.45 32.95 -5.26
CA ASP A 74 17.30 32.28 -3.97
C ASP A 74 15.96 31.52 -3.90
N ILE A 75 14.87 32.15 -4.36
CA ILE A 75 13.55 31.50 -4.45
C ILE A 75 13.59 30.29 -5.39
N GLN A 76 14.31 30.37 -6.52
CA GLN A 76 14.46 29.24 -7.44
C GLN A 76 15.21 28.08 -6.79
N GLN A 77 16.28 28.36 -6.05
CA GLN A 77 17.02 27.33 -5.31
C GLN A 77 16.16 26.68 -4.23
N GLU A 78 15.37 27.47 -3.49
CA GLU A 78 14.44 26.95 -2.50
C GLU A 78 13.37 26.05 -3.16
N ASN A 79 12.80 26.49 -4.29
CA ASN A 79 11.83 25.70 -5.04
C ASN A 79 12.43 24.39 -5.56
N GLU A 80 13.68 24.38 -6.00
CA GLU A 80 14.37 23.16 -6.43
C GLU A 80 14.50 22.16 -5.28
N ILE A 81 14.93 22.62 -4.10
CA ILE A 81 15.01 21.80 -2.88
C ILE A 81 13.62 21.27 -2.49
N LEU A 82 12.60 22.12 -2.52
CA LEU A 82 11.22 21.73 -2.20
C LEU A 82 10.68 20.70 -3.19
N ASN A 83 10.97 20.85 -4.48
CA ASN A 83 10.56 19.88 -5.51
C ASN A 83 11.20 18.51 -5.30
N VAL A 84 12.49 18.47 -4.97
CA VAL A 84 13.17 17.21 -4.61
C VAL A 84 12.54 16.60 -3.38
N ARG A 85 12.27 17.40 -2.34
CA ARG A 85 11.63 16.89 -1.11
C ARG A 85 10.21 16.37 -1.38
N LYS A 86 9.45 17.06 -2.22
CA LYS A 86 8.11 16.66 -2.66
C LYS A 86 8.16 15.31 -3.38
N GLN A 87 9.06 15.13 -4.34
CA GLN A 87 9.24 13.86 -5.04
C GLN A 87 9.61 12.71 -4.09
N GLN A 88 10.48 12.96 -3.11
CA GLN A 88 10.79 11.97 -2.07
C GLN A 88 9.55 11.57 -1.28
N LEU A 89 8.77 12.54 -0.81
CA LEU A 89 7.54 12.29 -0.05
C LEU A 89 6.49 11.55 -0.88
N GLU A 90 6.36 11.87 -2.17
CA GLU A 90 5.48 11.16 -3.10
C GLU A 90 5.90 9.69 -3.23
N SER A 91 7.19 9.42 -3.44
CA SER A 91 7.72 8.05 -3.53
C SER A 91 7.54 7.25 -2.23
N GLU A 92 7.72 7.89 -1.07
CA GLU A 92 7.50 7.27 0.23
C GLU A 92 6.02 6.96 0.45
N THR A 93 5.13 7.88 0.06
CA THR A 93 3.68 7.70 0.15
C THR A 93 3.19 6.56 -0.74
N GLU A 94 3.72 6.44 -1.96
CA GLU A 94 3.42 5.32 -2.86
C GLU A 94 3.85 3.99 -2.27
N LEU A 95 5.04 3.93 -1.66
CA LEU A 95 5.53 2.73 -0.98
C LEU A 95 4.61 2.33 0.17
N TYR A 96 4.23 3.27 1.05
CA TYR A 96 3.30 2.98 2.14
C TYR A 96 1.93 2.51 1.65
N LYS A 97 1.41 3.11 0.59
CA LYS A 97 0.14 2.67 -0.03
C LYS A 97 0.24 1.23 -0.52
N LYS A 98 1.32 0.89 -1.24
CA LYS A 98 1.56 -0.47 -1.74
C LYS A 98 1.66 -1.48 -0.59
N GLN A 99 2.41 -1.17 0.46
CA GLN A 99 2.52 -2.04 1.63
C GLN A 99 1.18 -2.25 2.33
N ASN A 100 0.37 -1.19 2.46
CA ASN A 100 -0.96 -1.32 3.05
C ASN A 100 -1.89 -2.15 2.16
N GLN A 101 -1.83 -1.99 0.85
CA GLN A 101 -2.59 -2.81 -0.08
C GLN A 101 -2.19 -4.30 0.02
N GLU A 102 -0.90 -4.62 0.05
CA GLU A 102 -0.41 -5.98 0.24
C GLU A 102 -0.87 -6.59 1.59
N LYS A 103 -1.01 -5.76 2.64
CA LYS A 103 -1.55 -6.21 3.92
C LYS A 103 -3.04 -6.53 3.83
N ILE A 104 -3.82 -5.68 3.15
CA ILE A 104 -5.25 -5.89 2.93
C ILE A 104 -5.46 -7.18 2.13
N GLU A 105 -4.72 -7.38 1.04
CA GLU A 105 -4.81 -8.59 0.21
C GLU A 105 -4.47 -9.87 1.02
N LYS A 106 -3.47 -9.81 1.90
CA LYS A 106 -3.15 -10.92 2.81
C LYS A 106 -4.24 -11.17 3.84
N GLU A 107 -4.87 -10.11 4.35
CA GLU A 107 -5.97 -10.22 5.31
C GLU A 107 -7.19 -10.87 4.67
N ASP A 108 -7.53 -10.51 3.43
CA ASP A 108 -8.60 -11.13 2.66
C ASP A 108 -8.36 -12.63 2.42
N LEU A 109 -7.13 -13.01 2.05
CA LEU A 109 -6.74 -14.41 1.89
C LEU A 109 -6.86 -15.20 3.21
N LEU A 110 -6.43 -14.59 4.32
CA LEU A 110 -6.52 -15.21 5.65
C LEU A 110 -7.98 -15.40 6.08
N LEU A 111 -8.86 -14.44 5.79
CA LEU A 111 -10.29 -14.55 6.07
C LEU A 111 -10.93 -15.70 5.29
N GLU A 112 -10.52 -15.90 4.03
CA GLU A 112 -10.99 -17.03 3.23
C GLU A 112 -10.50 -18.37 3.81
N GLU A 113 -9.24 -18.48 4.21
CA GLU A 113 -8.70 -19.67 4.86
C GLU A 113 -9.41 -19.99 6.18
N ILE A 114 -9.65 -18.97 7.03
CA ILE A 114 -10.43 -19.11 8.27
C ILE A 114 -11.84 -19.61 7.99
N SER A 115 -12.49 -19.11 6.94
CA SER A 115 -13.83 -19.55 6.53
C SER A 115 -13.83 -21.03 6.11
N GLN A 116 -12.83 -21.46 5.35
CA GLN A 116 -12.68 -22.86 4.93
C GLN A 116 -12.42 -23.78 6.13
N LEU A 117 -11.50 -23.40 7.02
CA LEU A 117 -11.19 -24.15 8.24
C LEU A 117 -12.43 -24.30 9.12
N LYS A 118 -13.24 -23.23 9.25
CA LYS A 118 -14.48 -23.26 10.01
C LYS A 118 -15.49 -24.25 9.44
N LYS A 119 -15.64 -24.32 8.10
CA LYS A 119 -16.50 -25.33 7.44
C LYS A 119 -15.98 -26.74 7.68
N TYR A 120 -14.67 -26.95 7.59
CA TYR A 120 -14.06 -28.25 7.84
C TYR A 120 -14.27 -28.69 9.29
N GLN A 121 -14.08 -27.78 10.24
CA GLN A 121 -14.32 -28.05 11.66
C GLN A 121 -15.78 -28.46 11.91
N GLN A 122 -16.75 -27.76 11.34
CA GLN A 122 -18.17 -28.12 11.47
C GLN A 122 -18.45 -29.53 10.95
N LYS A 123 -17.89 -29.88 9.78
CA LYS A 123 -18.06 -31.22 9.22
C LYS A 123 -17.45 -32.29 10.12
N LEU A 124 -16.25 -32.04 10.66
CA LEU A 124 -15.59 -32.96 11.57
C LEU A 124 -16.39 -33.16 12.87
N GLU A 125 -17.01 -32.11 13.39
CA GLU A 125 -17.89 -32.18 14.57
C GLU A 125 -19.13 -33.03 14.29
N GLU A 126 -19.72 -32.93 13.10
CA GLU A 126 -20.83 -33.78 12.66
C GLU A 126 -20.41 -35.25 12.54
N ASP A 127 -19.29 -35.52 11.85
CA ASP A 127 -18.74 -36.88 11.71
C ASP A 127 -18.42 -37.51 13.07
N LEU A 128 -17.88 -36.72 14.02
CA LEU A 128 -17.62 -37.19 15.39
C LEU A 128 -18.91 -37.55 16.11
N LYS A 129 -19.96 -36.73 15.98
CA LYS A 129 -21.26 -37.00 16.60
C LYS A 129 -21.86 -38.30 16.08
N ASP A 130 -21.78 -38.54 14.77
CA ASP A 130 -22.28 -39.76 14.15
C ASP A 130 -21.49 -40.98 14.62
N ALA A 131 -20.16 -40.88 14.71
CA ALA A 131 -19.32 -41.95 15.24
C ALA A 131 -19.65 -42.27 16.71
N TRP A 132 -19.92 -41.26 17.54
CA TRP A 132 -20.37 -41.46 18.92
C TRP A 132 -21.72 -42.19 18.99
N GLN A 133 -22.69 -41.81 18.16
CA GLN A 133 -23.98 -42.50 18.10
C GLN A 133 -23.83 -43.96 17.66
N GLN A 134 -23.01 -44.23 16.66
CA GLN A 134 -22.74 -45.60 16.21
C GLN A 134 -22.08 -46.43 17.31
N LYS A 135 -21.13 -45.85 18.04
CA LYS A 135 -20.46 -46.50 19.17
C LYS A 135 -21.45 -46.84 20.29
N GLU A 136 -22.36 -45.91 20.63
CA GLU A 136 -23.44 -46.14 21.60
C GLU A 136 -24.33 -47.31 21.16
N GLN A 137 -24.82 -47.29 19.92
CA GLN A 137 -25.66 -48.35 19.36
C GLN A 137 -24.96 -49.71 19.30
N ALA A 138 -23.65 -49.72 18.98
CA ALA A 138 -22.86 -50.94 18.97
C ALA A 138 -22.71 -51.53 20.39
N LYS A 139 -22.54 -50.66 21.39
CA LYS A 139 -22.52 -51.06 22.80
C LYS A 139 -23.86 -51.66 23.23
N ASP A 140 -24.98 -50.99 22.97
CA ASP A 140 -26.32 -51.50 23.29
C ASP A 140 -26.58 -52.86 22.64
N LYS A 141 -26.18 -53.04 21.37
CA LYS A 141 -26.30 -54.33 20.67
C LYS A 141 -25.42 -55.41 21.28
N SER A 142 -24.20 -55.06 21.72
CA SER A 142 -23.31 -55.98 22.42
C SER A 142 -23.91 -56.45 23.74
N ASP A 143 -24.43 -55.51 24.55
CA ASP A 143 -25.06 -55.79 25.83
C ASP A 143 -26.30 -56.70 25.65
N GLN A 144 -27.13 -56.43 24.64
CA GLN A 144 -28.28 -57.30 24.30
C GLN A 144 -27.86 -58.69 23.84
N LEU A 145 -26.74 -58.80 23.11
CA LEU A 145 -26.23 -60.09 22.65
C LEU A 145 -25.66 -60.92 23.81
N GLU A 146 -24.95 -60.28 24.74
CA GLU A 146 -24.48 -60.92 25.98
C GLU A 146 -25.65 -61.43 26.82
N GLU A 147 -26.73 -60.64 26.97
CA GLU A 147 -27.92 -61.07 27.70
C GLU A 147 -28.59 -62.29 27.03
N LYS A 148 -28.74 -62.27 25.70
CA LYS A 148 -29.29 -63.40 24.93
C LYS A 148 -28.41 -64.64 25.03
N TYR A 149 -27.10 -64.47 24.95
CA TYR A 149 -26.13 -65.57 25.07
C TYR A 149 -26.23 -66.22 26.46
N SER A 150 -26.29 -65.41 27.52
CA SER A 150 -26.50 -65.88 28.89
C SER A 150 -27.78 -66.70 29.04
N LYS A 151 -28.92 -66.19 28.55
CA LYS A 151 -30.20 -66.92 28.57
C LYS A 151 -30.16 -68.23 27.78
N LEU A 152 -29.50 -68.22 26.62
CA LEU A 152 -29.34 -69.43 25.80
C LEU A 152 -28.47 -70.47 26.50
N GLN A 153 -27.39 -70.03 27.16
CA GLN A 153 -26.51 -70.89 27.94
C GLN A 153 -27.26 -71.51 29.13
N ASP A 154 -28.08 -70.74 29.84
CA ASP A 154 -28.94 -71.24 30.90
C ASP A 154 -29.95 -72.27 30.38
N ALA A 155 -30.60 -71.98 29.25
CA ALA A 155 -31.55 -72.91 28.62
C ALA A 155 -30.88 -74.20 28.15
N PHE A 156 -29.68 -74.10 27.56
CA PHE A 156 -28.88 -75.25 27.15
C PHE A 156 -28.49 -76.12 28.35
N ASN A 157 -28.05 -75.50 29.46
CA ASN A 157 -27.71 -76.21 30.69
C ASN A 157 -28.93 -76.93 31.28
N LYS A 158 -30.10 -76.28 31.29
CA LYS A 158 -31.36 -76.90 31.72
C LYS A 158 -31.73 -78.10 30.85
N LEU A 159 -31.75 -77.91 29.53
CA LEU A 159 -32.07 -79.00 28.59
C LEU A 159 -31.07 -80.16 28.70
N LYS A 160 -29.80 -79.87 28.93
CA LYS A 160 -28.77 -80.88 29.19
C LYS A 160 -29.05 -81.65 30.48
N SER A 161 -29.50 -80.98 31.55
CA SER A 161 -29.92 -81.63 32.80
C SER A 161 -31.11 -82.56 32.55
N GLU A 162 -32.16 -82.04 31.90
CA GLU A 162 -33.35 -82.83 31.54
C GLU A 162 -32.95 -84.05 30.69
N TYR A 163 -32.15 -83.87 29.65
CA TYR A 163 -31.69 -84.99 28.82
C TYR A 163 -30.93 -86.06 29.63
N ASN A 164 -30.06 -85.65 30.56
CA ASN A 164 -29.35 -86.58 31.43
C ASN A 164 -30.30 -87.34 32.36
N GLU A 165 -31.31 -86.67 32.92
CA GLU A 165 -32.34 -87.30 33.74
C GLU A 165 -33.15 -88.33 32.93
N TRP A 166 -33.48 -88.02 31.68
CA TRP A 166 -34.18 -88.96 30.79
C TRP A 166 -33.32 -90.18 30.45
N ILE A 167 -32.00 -90.01 30.25
CA ILE A 167 -31.08 -91.15 30.10
C ILE A 167 -31.11 -92.04 31.34
N GLU A 168 -31.02 -91.47 32.55
CA GLU A 168 -31.07 -92.27 33.78
C GLU A 168 -32.38 -93.03 33.93
N LEU A 169 -33.51 -92.44 33.54
CA LEU A 169 -34.81 -93.09 33.56
C LEU A 169 -34.89 -94.23 32.54
N ALA A 170 -34.41 -94.02 31.31
CA ALA A 170 -34.36 -95.05 30.28
C ALA A 170 -33.43 -96.21 30.67
N GLU A 171 -32.27 -95.92 31.30
CA GLU A 171 -31.35 -96.93 31.82
C GLU A 171 -31.96 -97.74 32.99
N LYS A 172 -32.82 -97.12 33.80
CA LYS A 172 -33.58 -97.83 34.85
C LYS A 172 -34.65 -98.75 34.27
N GLU A 173 -35.34 -98.35 33.20
CA GLU A 173 -36.35 -99.20 32.54
C GLU A 173 -35.73 -100.37 31.75
N LEU A 174 -34.50 -100.23 31.26
CA LEU A 174 -33.77 -101.29 30.54
C LEU A 174 -33.05 -102.32 31.43
N LYS A 175 -32.96 -102.08 32.76
CA LYS A 175 -32.49 -103.06 33.74
C LYS A 175 -33.66 -103.90 34.28
N ILE A 176 -33.99 -104.97 33.56
CA ILE A 176 -34.63 -106.17 34.12
C ILE A 176 -33.54 -107.07 34.71
#